data_AF-A0A815SSJ9-F1
#
_entry.id   AF-A0A815SSJ9-F1
#
_cell.length_a   1.000
_cell.length_b   1.000
_cell.length_c   1.000
_cell.angle_alpha   90.00
_cell.angle_beta   90.00
_cell.angle_gamma   90.00
#
_symmetry.space_group_name_H-M   'P 1'
#
loop_
_entity.id
_entity.type
_entity.pdbx_description
1 polymer ?
#
loop_
_entity_poly.entity_id
_entity_poly.type
_entity_poly.pdbx_seq_one_letter_code
_entity_poly.pdbx_strand_id
1 'polypeptide(L)'
;MIKQKTKKYASTDPRQVKLTESIVKDLMIECGLPVSLIDQNGFKNFMQTVDPMYSLLSRRQLTCDKLPKLYDKIIMKLKIKHRS
;
A
#
# COMPACT_ATOMS: atom_id res chain seq x y z
N MET A 1 -6.26 31.42 -2.82
CA MET A 1 -6.96 30.12 -2.91
C MET A 1 -6.94 29.45 -1.55
N ILE A 2 -8.11 29.20 -0.94
CA ILE A 2 -8.22 28.50 0.34
C ILE A 2 -8.00 27.02 0.07
N LYS A 3 -6.88 26.44 0.53
CA LYS A 3 -6.68 24.97 0.52
C LYS A 3 -7.66 24.36 1.52
N GLN A 4 -8.81 23.89 1.06
CA GLN A 4 -9.67 23.05 1.90
C GLN A 4 -8.89 21.79 2.28
N LYS A 5 -8.75 21.53 3.59
CA LYS A 5 -8.11 20.32 4.10
C LYS A 5 -9.05 19.14 3.79
N THR A 6 -8.77 18.42 2.72
CA THR A 6 -9.52 17.19 2.38
C THR A 6 -9.40 16.22 3.55
N LYS A 7 -10.54 15.77 4.09
CA LYS A 7 -10.58 14.78 5.17
C LYS A 7 -9.95 13.49 4.66
N LYS A 8 -8.89 13.02 5.33
CA LYS A 8 -8.24 11.75 4.98
C LYS A 8 -9.11 10.58 5.41
N TYR A 9 -9.01 9.46 4.69
CA TYR A 9 -9.64 8.22 5.10
C TYR A 9 -9.11 7.74 6.45
N ALA A 10 -9.96 7.06 7.21
CA ALA A 10 -9.53 6.31 8.39
C ALA A 10 -8.67 5.11 7.95
N SER A 11 -7.82 4.59 8.84
CA SER A 11 -6.99 3.41 8.55
C SER A 11 -7.78 2.14 8.25
N THR A 12 -9.03 2.07 8.74
CA THR A 12 -9.97 0.97 8.54
C THR A 12 -10.88 1.16 7.32
N ASP A 13 -10.79 2.32 6.65
CA ASP A 13 -11.61 2.60 5.48
C ASP A 13 -11.30 1.60 4.35
N PRO A 14 -12.30 0.95 3.73
CA PRO A 14 -12.08 -0.02 2.66
C PRO A 14 -11.26 0.53 1.49
N ARG A 15 -11.42 1.83 1.16
CA ARG A 15 -10.67 2.50 0.09
C ARG A 15 -9.20 2.65 0.46
N GLN A 16 -8.92 3.06 1.70
CA GLN A 16 -7.56 3.18 2.26
C GLN A 16 -6.84 1.83 2.27
N VAL A 17 -7.53 0.78 2.71
CA VAL A 17 -6.98 -0.58 2.74
C VAL A 17 -6.69 -1.08 1.32
N LYS A 18 -7.66 -0.99 0.41
CA LYS A 18 -7.53 -1.50 -0.96
C LYS A 18 -6.40 -0.82 -1.74
N LEU A 19 -6.30 0.51 -1.67
CA LEU A 19 -5.19 1.24 -2.31
C LEU A 19 -3.83 0.83 -1.74
N THR A 20 -3.75 0.66 -0.41
CA THR A 20 -2.52 0.21 0.23
C THR A 20 -2.14 -1.20 -0.22
N GLU A 21 -3.11 -2.12 -0.30
CA GLU A 21 -2.88 -3.48 -0.79
C GLU A 21 -2.44 -3.51 -2.26
N SER A 22 -3.04 -2.69 -3.12
CA SER A 22 -2.64 -2.57 -4.52
C SER A 22 -1.25 -1.98 -4.69
N ILE A 23 -0.84 -1.00 -3.88
CA ILE A 23 0.55 -0.51 -3.92
C ILE A 23 1.53 -1.65 -3.60
N VAL A 24 1.25 -2.45 -2.58
CA VAL A 24 2.14 -3.56 -2.22
C VAL A 24 2.13 -4.62 -3.31
N LYS A 25 0.94 -5.12 -3.67
CA LYS A 25 0.81 -6.23 -4.61
C LYS A 25 1.19 -5.82 -6.03
N ASP A 26 0.49 -4.83 -6.58
CA ASP A 26 0.57 -4.52 -8.00
C ASP A 26 1.86 -3.75 -8.32
N LEU A 27 2.29 -2.81 -7.46
CA LEU A 27 3.51 -2.03 -7.73
C LEU A 27 4.79 -2.71 -7.25
N MET A 28 4.84 -3.20 -6.01
CA MET A 28 6.09 -3.76 -5.48
C MET A 28 6.33 -5.20 -5.94
N ILE A 29 5.29 -6.02 -6.03
CA ILE A 29 5.43 -7.44 -6.41
C ILE A 29 5.31 -7.61 -7.92
N GLU A 30 4.17 -7.26 -8.53
CA GLU A 30 3.93 -7.54 -9.95
C GLU A 30 4.81 -6.66 -10.87
N CYS A 31 4.91 -5.36 -10.59
CA CYS A 31 5.79 -4.46 -11.36
C CYS A 31 7.25 -4.47 -10.88
N GLY A 32 7.57 -5.10 -9.75
CA GLY A 32 8.94 -5.15 -9.21
C GLY A 32 9.51 -3.78 -8.83
N LEU A 33 8.68 -2.78 -8.53
CA LEU A 33 9.15 -1.44 -8.21
C LEU A 33 9.83 -1.41 -6.83
N PRO A 34 10.87 -0.57 -6.65
CA PRO A 34 11.60 -0.52 -5.40
C PRO A 34 10.75 0.09 -4.28
N VAL A 35 10.92 -0.43 -3.07
CA VAL A 35 10.27 0.07 -1.83
C VAL A 35 10.50 1.57 -1.63
N SER A 36 11.62 2.12 -2.11
CA SER A 36 11.92 3.55 -2.02
C SER A 36 10.97 4.45 -2.82
N LEU A 37 10.17 3.89 -3.76
CA LEU A 37 9.22 4.65 -4.57
C LEU A 37 8.24 5.46 -3.73
N ILE A 38 7.74 4.89 -2.62
CA ILE A 38 6.72 5.55 -1.79
C ILE A 38 7.24 6.80 -1.09
N ASP A 39 8.55 6.97 -0.98
CA ASP A 39 9.15 8.16 -0.39
C ASP A 39 9.43 9.26 -1.41
N GLN A 40 9.41 8.93 -2.70
CA GLN A 40 9.66 9.88 -3.78
C GLN A 40 8.55 10.93 -3.83
N ASN A 41 8.95 12.21 -3.87
CA ASN A 41 8.00 13.33 -3.90
C ASN A 41 7.09 13.27 -5.13
N GLY A 42 7.63 12.85 -6.29
CA GLY A 42 6.84 12.65 -7.51
C GLY A 42 5.72 11.62 -7.30
N PHE A 43 6.01 10.50 -6.65
CA PHE A 43 5.01 9.48 -6.35
C PHE A 43 3.98 9.96 -5.32
N LYS A 44 4.41 10.65 -4.27
CA LYS A 44 3.50 11.26 -3.28
C LYS A 44 2.54 12.25 -3.94
N ASN A 45 3.03 13.08 -4.85
CA ASN A 45 2.21 14.04 -5.60
C ASN A 45 1.25 13.31 -6.55
N PHE A 46 1.72 12.29 -7.26
CA PHE A 46 0.89 11.45 -8.11
C PHE A 46 -0.27 10.83 -7.31
N MET A 47 0.00 10.28 -6.13
CA MET A 47 -1.04 9.69 -5.29
C MET A 47 -2.05 10.71 -4.76
N GLN A 48 -1.64 11.97 -4.52
CA GLN A 48 -2.58 13.04 -4.19
C GLN A 48 -3.51 13.38 -5.34
N THR A 49 -3.06 13.26 -6.59
CA THR A 49 -3.90 13.43 -7.79
C THR A 49 -4.83 12.23 -7.99
N VAL A 50 -4.34 11.00 -7.78
CA VAL A 50 -5.14 9.78 -7.94
C VAL A 50 -6.26 9.70 -6.91
N ASP A 51 -5.94 9.92 -5.63
CA ASP A 51 -6.94 9.96 -4.56
C ASP A 51 -6.48 10.93 -3.45
N PRO A 52 -7.04 12.15 -3.41
CA PRO A 52 -6.62 13.16 -2.44
C PRO A 52 -7.01 12.83 -1.00
N MET A 53 -7.95 11.89 -0.78
CA MET A 53 -8.35 11.44 0.56
C MET A 53 -7.46 10.30 1.07
N TYR A 54 -6.75 9.62 0.18
CA TYR A 54 -5.78 8.58 0.56
C TYR A 54 -4.61 9.16 1.35
N SER A 55 -4.17 8.39 2.36
CA SER A 55 -2.97 8.67 3.12
C SER A 55 -1.92 7.60 2.82
N LEU A 56 -0.82 7.97 2.17
CA LEU A 56 0.21 7.02 1.77
C LEU A 56 0.87 6.39 3.01
N LEU A 57 1.03 5.06 2.99
CA LEU A 57 1.77 4.36 4.02
C LEU A 57 3.24 4.80 4.08
N SER A 58 3.81 4.79 5.29
CA SER A 58 5.23 5.03 5.48
C SER A 58 6.08 3.82 5.05
N ARG A 59 7.36 4.06 4.74
CA ARG A 59 8.34 2.98 4.48
C ARG A 59 8.36 1.94 5.58
N ARG A 60 8.34 2.37 6.84
CA ARG A 60 8.30 1.46 8.00
C ARG A 60 7.05 0.59 8.00
N GLN A 61 5.88 1.14 7.72
CA GLN A 61 4.66 0.33 7.62
C GLN A 61 4.73 -0.65 6.44
N LEU A 62 5.33 -0.25 5.32
CA LEU A 62 5.53 -1.14 4.18
C LEU A 62 6.45 -2.31 4.54
N THR A 63 7.64 -2.02 5.08
CA THR A 63 8.68 -3.04 5.31
C THR A 63 8.47 -3.88 6.56
N CYS A 64 7.94 -3.30 7.64
CA CYS A 64 7.81 -3.99 8.92
C CYS A 64 6.41 -4.60 9.15
N ASP A 65 5.39 -4.20 8.39
CA ASP A 65 4.02 -4.69 8.57
C ASP A 65 3.45 -5.33 7.30
N LYS A 66 3.36 -4.59 6.20
CA LYS A 66 2.64 -5.06 5.01
C LYS A 66 3.35 -6.18 4.25
N LEU A 67 4.65 -6.05 3.99
CA LEU A 67 5.41 -7.06 3.28
C LEU A 67 5.52 -8.39 4.07
N PRO A 68 5.85 -8.39 5.37
CA PRO A 68 5.86 -9.63 6.16
C PRO A 68 4.49 -10.33 6.18
N LYS A 69 3.40 -9.58 6.42
CA LYS A 69 2.05 -10.14 6.40
C LYS A 69 1.67 -10.76 5.05
N LEU A 70 2.10 -10.15 3.95
CA LEU A 70 1.87 -10.70 2.62
C LEU A 70 2.66 -12.02 2.42
N TYR A 71 3.92 -12.05 2.84
CA TYR A 71 4.74 -13.26 2.81
C TYR A 71 4.08 -14.41 3.61
N ASP A 72 3.67 -14.15 4.85
CA ASP A 72 3.02 -15.15 5.70
C ASP A 72 1.74 -15.70 5.05
N LYS A 73 0.94 -14.83 4.43
CA LYS A 73 -0.27 -15.21 3.71
C LYS A 73 0.03 -16.10 2.50
N ILE A 74 1.10 -15.82 1.76
CA ILE A 74 1.54 -16.62 0.62
C ILE A 74 2.01 -17.99 1.10
N ILE A 75 2.90 -18.04 2.10
CA ILE A 75 3.41 -19.29 2.68
C ILE A 75 2.27 -20.15 3.23
N MET A 76 1.30 -19.56 3.93
CA MET A 76 0.14 -20.28 4.45
C MET A 76 -0.68 -20.91 3.32
N LYS A 77 -0.95 -20.17 2.24
CA LYS A 77 -1.67 -20.69 1.06
C LYS A 77 -0.92 -21.83 0.38
N LEU A 78 0.40 -21.71 0.26
CA LEU A 78 1.24 -22.76 -0.33
C LEU A 78 1.23 -24.04 0.52
N LYS A 79 1.31 -23.91 1.85
CA LYS A 79 1.22 -25.04 2.79
C LYS A 79 -0.13 -25.77 2.71
N ILE A 80 -1.24 -25.05 2.57
CA ILE A 80 -2.57 -25.65 2.41
C ILE A 80 -2.66 -26.41 1.08
N LYS A 81 -2.18 -25.80 -0.02
CA LYS A 81 -2.19 -26.42 -1.34
C LYS A 81 -1.38 -27.71 -1.41
N HIS A 82 -0.29 -27.84 -0.66
CA HIS A 82 0.53 -29.05 -0.61
C HIS A 82 0.00 -30.14 0.34
N ARG A 83 -1.00 -29.85 1.18
CA ARG A 83 -1.63 -30.82 2.10
C ARG A 83 -2.96 -31.37 1.59
N SER A 84 -3.46 -30.85 0.47
CA SER A 84 -4.69 -31.28 -0.21
C SER A 84 -4.33 -32.15 -1.40
#